data_AF-A0A932M3Q2-F1
#
_entry.id   AF-A0A932M3Q2-F1
#
_cell.length_a   1.000
_cell.length_b   1.000
_cell.length_c   1.000
_cell.angle_alpha   90.00
_cell.angle_beta   90.00
_cell.angle_gamma   90.00
#
_symmetry.space_group_name_H-M   'P 1'
#
loop_
_entity.id
_entity.type
_entity.pdbx_description
1 polymer ?
#
loop_
_entity_poly.entity_id
_entity_poly.type
_entity_poly.pdbx_seq_one_letter_code
_entity_poly.pdbx_strand_id
1 'polypeptide(L)'
;MIAVLAMIQHDKNRLWERIVARHGLQDVPRSRVALWEYGGYVFAPKWDIMSSMDKARRLGFAERADTPEMLTRLFGAYRAQRIIS
;
A
#
# COMPACT_ATOMS: atom_id res chain seq x y z
N MET A 1 -12.08 -17.37 -2.97
CA MET A 1 -12.82 -16.12 -2.73
C MET A 1 -11.84 -14.94 -2.58
N ILE A 2 -10.96 -14.70 -3.57
CA ILE A 2 -9.81 -13.76 -3.48
C ILE A 2 -10.09 -12.40 -4.19
N ALA A 3 -11.24 -12.26 -4.85
CA ALA A 3 -11.47 -11.19 -5.83
C ALA A 3 -12.28 -9.95 -5.35
N VAL A 4 -12.75 -9.89 -4.10
CA VAL A 4 -13.71 -8.85 -3.67
C VAL A 4 -13.15 -7.44 -3.80
N LEU A 5 -11.90 -7.22 -3.37
CA LEU A 5 -11.25 -5.91 -3.45
C LEU A 5 -11.00 -5.46 -4.88
N ALA A 6 -10.50 -6.35 -5.75
CA ALA A 6 -10.32 -6.05 -7.16
C ALA A 6 -11.66 -5.71 -7.85
N MET A 7 -12.71 -6.46 -7.54
CA MET A 7 -14.06 -6.25 -8.09
C MET A 7 -14.63 -4.87 -7.70
N ILE A 8 -14.56 -4.49 -6.42
CA ILE A 8 -15.01 -3.17 -5.94
C ILE A 8 -14.25 -2.03 -6.63
N GLN A 9 -13.00 -2.28 -7.02
CA GLN A 9 -12.09 -1.27 -7.54
C GLN A 9 -12.05 -1.23 -9.08
N HIS A 10 -12.73 -2.14 -9.78
CA HIS A 10 -12.61 -2.31 -11.23
C HIS A 10 -13.05 -1.05 -12.02
N ASP A 11 -14.16 -0.42 -11.65
CA ASP A 11 -14.76 0.71 -12.39
C ASP A 11 -14.41 2.10 -11.82
N LYS A 12 -13.21 2.26 -11.26
CA LYS A 12 -12.80 3.51 -10.57
C LYS A 12 -11.73 4.31 -11.31
N ASN A 13 -11.45 3.99 -12.57
CA ASN A 13 -10.44 4.72 -13.36
C ASN A 13 -10.85 6.18 -13.61
N ARG A 14 -12.10 6.42 -14.04
CA ARG A 14 -12.63 7.79 -14.20
C ARG A 14 -12.67 8.58 -12.90
N LEU A 15 -12.93 7.90 -11.77
CA LEU A 15 -12.87 8.55 -10.46
C LEU A 15 -11.43 8.97 -10.12
N TRP A 16 -10.45 8.10 -10.39
CA TRP A 16 -9.04 8.41 -10.20
C TRP A 16 -8.57 9.60 -11.04
N GLU A 17 -8.92 9.65 -12.32
CA GLU A 17 -8.60 10.79 -13.21
C GLU A 17 -9.12 12.12 -12.63
N ARG A 18 -10.35 12.13 -12.09
CA ARG A 18 -10.90 13.33 -11.42
C ARG A 18 -10.14 13.70 -10.15
N ILE A 19 -9.68 12.71 -9.37
CA ILE A 19 -8.87 12.96 -8.15
C ILE A 19 -7.51 13.53 -8.54
N VAL A 20 -6.84 12.94 -9.54
CA VAL A 20 -5.56 13.43 -10.06
C VAL A 20 -5.69 14.88 -10.51
N ALA A 21 -6.69 15.19 -11.33
CA ALA A 21 -6.93 16.55 -11.79
C ALA A 21 -7.25 17.52 -10.64
N ARG A 22 -8.13 17.12 -9.70
CA ARG A 22 -8.55 17.97 -8.58
C ARG A 22 -7.41 18.33 -7.62
N HIS A 23 -6.52 17.38 -7.36
CA HIS A 23 -5.43 17.54 -6.38
C HIS A 23 -4.07 17.88 -7.03
N GLY A 24 -4.02 17.95 -8.36
CA GLY A 24 -2.78 18.15 -9.12
C GLY A 24 -1.77 17.04 -8.80
N LEU A 25 -2.22 15.79 -8.80
CA LEU A 25 -1.35 14.63 -8.59
C LEU A 25 -0.56 14.32 -9.88
N GLN A 26 0.45 13.48 -9.77
CA GLN A 26 1.11 12.92 -10.94
C GLN A 26 0.09 12.14 -11.80
N ASP A 27 0.18 12.28 -13.11
CA ASP A 27 -0.67 11.57 -14.06
C ASP A 27 -0.19 10.12 -14.25
N VAL A 28 -0.38 9.33 -13.20
CA VAL A 28 -0.03 7.91 -13.17
C VAL A 28 -1.31 7.08 -13.28
N PRO A 29 -1.39 6.11 -14.21
CA PRO A 29 -2.52 5.21 -14.29
C PRO A 29 -2.75 4.50 -12.96
N ARG A 30 -4.01 4.43 -12.51
CA ARG A 30 -4.39 3.83 -11.22
C ARG A 30 -3.81 2.44 -10.98
N SER A 31 -3.71 1.63 -12.04
CA SER A 31 -3.14 0.27 -12.01
C SER A 31 -1.65 0.25 -11.66
N ARG A 32 -0.92 1.34 -11.87
CA ARG A 32 0.49 1.50 -11.44
C ARG A 32 0.62 2.05 -10.03
N VAL A 33 -0.42 2.69 -9.49
CA VAL A 33 -0.43 3.21 -8.11
C VAL A 33 -0.83 2.14 -7.11
N ALA A 34 -1.75 1.24 -7.48
CA ALA A 34 -2.26 0.22 -6.56
C ALA A 34 -2.59 -1.11 -7.27
N LEU A 35 -2.01 -2.20 -6.74
CA LEU A 35 -2.30 -3.57 -7.15
C LEU A 35 -3.39 -4.18 -6.25
N TRP A 36 -4.66 -3.92 -6.57
CA TRP A 36 -5.80 -4.31 -5.72
C TRP A 36 -6.01 -5.82 -5.59
N GLU A 37 -5.57 -6.61 -6.56
CA GLU A 37 -5.59 -8.07 -6.48
C GLU A 37 -4.70 -8.58 -5.33
N TYR A 38 -3.52 -7.97 -5.16
CA TYR A 38 -2.62 -8.28 -4.05
C TYR A 38 -3.22 -7.87 -2.70
N GLY A 39 -3.96 -6.76 -2.65
CA GLY A 39 -4.73 -6.38 -1.46
C GLY A 39 -5.73 -7.48 -1.05
N GLY A 40 -6.44 -8.07 -2.01
CA GLY A 40 -7.31 -9.22 -1.75
C GLY A 40 -6.58 -10.40 -1.11
N TYR A 41 -5.36 -10.69 -1.54
CA TYR A 41 -4.50 -11.71 -0.93
C TYR A 41 -4.07 -11.35 0.50
N VAL A 42 -3.61 -10.10 0.73
CA VAL A 42 -3.12 -9.64 2.05
C VAL A 42 -4.24 -9.62 3.10
N PHE A 43 -5.46 -9.22 2.72
CA PHE A 43 -6.58 -9.09 3.65
C PHE A 43 -7.48 -10.32 3.76
N ALA A 44 -7.23 -11.39 2.98
CA ALA A 44 -8.04 -12.61 3.01
C ALA A 44 -7.83 -13.52 4.24
N PRO A 45 -6.59 -13.71 4.77
CA PRO A 45 -6.36 -14.60 5.89
C PRO A 45 -7.14 -14.19 7.15
N LYS A 46 -7.63 -15.17 7.89
CA LYS A 46 -8.26 -14.97 9.21
C LYS A 46 -7.30 -15.22 10.38
N TRP A 47 -6.03 -15.31 10.06
CA TRP A 47 -4.95 -15.62 10.99
C TRP A 47 -3.73 -14.77 10.63
N ASP A 48 -2.86 -14.59 11.61
CA ASP A 48 -1.64 -13.81 11.42
C ASP A 48 -0.58 -14.63 10.69
N ILE A 49 0.11 -13.97 9.77
CA ILE A 49 1.31 -14.50 9.11
C ILE A 49 2.50 -13.76 9.72
N MET A 50 3.23 -14.45 10.60
CA MET A 50 4.36 -13.88 11.32
C MET A 50 5.68 -14.51 10.87
N SER A 51 6.76 -13.73 10.92
CA SER A 51 8.12 -14.19 10.69
C SER A 51 9.00 -13.80 11.88
N SER A 52 9.95 -14.66 12.25
CA SER A 52 10.91 -14.36 13.31
C SER A 52 12.17 -13.70 12.76
N MET A 53 12.65 -12.66 13.46
CA MET A 53 13.92 -11.98 13.21
C MET A 53 15.05 -12.47 14.13
N ASP A 54 14.83 -13.54 14.92
CA ASP A 54 15.77 -13.96 15.96
C ASP A 54 17.12 -14.38 15.39
N LYS A 55 17.13 -15.07 14.25
CA LYS A 55 18.38 -15.43 13.56
C LYS A 55 19.16 -14.17 13.14
N ALA A 56 18.49 -13.20 12.52
CA ALA A 56 19.13 -11.96 12.09
C ALA A 56 19.67 -11.15 13.27
N ARG A 57 18.91 -11.05 14.36
CA ARG A 57 19.32 -10.36 15.59
C ARG A 57 20.51 -11.02 16.27
N ARG A 58 20.54 -12.37 16.33
CA ARG A 58 21.69 -13.12 16.84
C ARG A 58 22.96 -12.90 16.00
N LEU A 59 22.80 -12.60 14.72
CA LEU A 59 23.90 -12.26 13.80
C LEU A 59 24.21 -10.75 13.77
N GLY A 60 23.66 -9.96 14.70
CA GLY A 60 24.01 -8.54 14.88
C GLY A 60 23.09 -7.54 14.17
N PHE A 61 22.05 -7.99 13.46
CA PHE A 61 21.07 -7.07 12.85
C PHE A 61 20.09 -6.56 13.91
N ALA A 62 20.35 -5.36 14.44
CA ALA A 62 19.56 -4.76 15.52
C ALA A 62 18.49 -3.76 15.05
N GLU A 63 18.47 -3.42 13.76
CA GLU A 63 17.51 -2.45 13.22
C GLU A 63 16.07 -2.94 13.38
N ARG A 64 15.17 -1.99 13.66
CA ARG A 64 13.73 -2.19 13.76
C ARG A 64 13.01 -0.95 13.27
N ALA A 65 11.83 -1.14 12.72
CA ALA A 65 10.90 -0.06 12.41
C ALA A 65 9.74 -0.08 13.41
N ASP A 66 9.32 1.09 13.86
CA ASP A 66 7.98 1.27 14.40
C ASP A 66 7.01 1.30 13.21
N THR A 67 6.15 0.27 13.09
CA THR A 67 5.28 0.11 11.92
C THR A 67 4.31 1.28 11.72
N PRO A 68 3.58 1.75 12.75
CA PRO A 68 2.74 2.95 12.63
C PRO A 68 3.50 4.20 12.16
N GLU A 69 4.66 4.48 12.74
CA GLU A 69 5.50 5.62 12.37
C GLU A 69 6.01 5.48 10.93
N MET A 70 6.51 4.30 10.57
CA MET A 70 6.98 3.98 9.22
C MET A 70 5.88 4.22 8.18
N LEU A 71 4.65 3.75 8.43
CA LEU A 71 3.52 3.95 7.52
C LEU A 71 3.18 5.44 7.39
N THR A 72 3.16 6.18 8.50
CA THR A 72 2.90 7.63 8.50
C THR A 72 3.94 8.37 7.66
N ARG A 73 5.21 8.04 7.83
CA ARG A 73 6.31 8.58 7.03
C ARG A 73 6.18 8.23 5.55
N LEU A 74 5.79 6.99 5.22
CA LEU A 74 5.59 6.55 3.84
C LEU A 74 4.48 7.34 3.15
N PHE A 75 3.35 7.52 3.82
CA PHE A 75 2.24 8.33 3.29
C PHE A 75 2.65 9.79 3.11
N GLY A 76 3.41 10.35 4.06
CA GLY A 76 3.99 11.70 3.93
C GLY A 76 4.88 11.83 2.69
N ALA A 77 5.74 10.84 2.44
CA ALA A 77 6.61 10.83 1.27
C ALA A 77 5.82 10.77 -0.05
N TYR A 78 4.75 9.97 -0.13
CA TYR A 78 3.91 9.90 -1.32
C TYR A 78 3.10 11.19 -1.56
N ARG A 79 2.67 11.88 -0.50
CA ARG A 79 2.03 13.20 -0.61
C ARG A 79 3.00 14.27 -1.10
N ALA A 80 4.22 14.29 -0.55
CA ALA A 80 5.27 15.21 -0.98
C ALA A 80 5.61 15.05 -2.48
N GLN A 81 5.52 13.81 -2.99
CA GLN A 81 5.70 13.50 -4.41
C GLN A 81 4.42 13.67 -5.24
N ARG A 82 3.29 14.06 -4.64
CA ARG A 82 1.98 14.22 -5.30
C ARG A 82 1.50 12.92 -5.97
N ILE A 83 1.81 11.77 -5.39
CA ILE A 83 1.29 10.46 -5.84
C ILE A 83 -0.11 10.22 -5.24
N ILE A 84 -0.31 10.67 -4.00
CA ILE A 84 -1.59 10.65 -3.28
C ILE A 84 -1.84 12.03 -2.65
N SER A 85 -3.10 12.31 -2.27
CA SER A 85 -3.49 13.54 -1.56
C SER A 85 -3.23 13.48 -0.05
#